data_AF-A0A7C1ITC0-F1
#
_entry.id   AF-A0A7C1ITC0-F1
#
_cell.length_a   1.000
_cell.length_b   1.000
_cell.length_c   1.000
_cell.angle_alpha   90.00
_cell.angle_beta   90.00
_cell.angle_gamma   90.00
#
_symmetry.space_group_name_H-M   'P 1'
#
loop_
_entity.id
_entity.type
_entity.pdbx_description
1 polymer ?
#
loop_
_entity_poly.entity_id
_entity_poly.type
_entity_poly.pdbx_seq_one_letter_code
_entity_poly.pdbx_strand_id
1 'polypeptide(L)'
;IILDGENAWEFYPNDGKDFLNALYSGIASNPNLEPATIGGMLESDIKKEKISKLWPGSWINHDFYIWIGHEEDRKSWKLLKKAREELISWELENPNEKEKSEKARESLYIAEGSDWNWWYGDDHSSKNDSEFDNLYRMHLMNIYKITGREIPDVFFAPISRGDTTFETRPVRFMSPVIDGRNTDFYEWKGAGIFELSKEGGAMHKGEKFFHCMRYGFNPENFYLRMDSEEDLSKEKGLKLIIKFSHGSDRAEFGFDFDSKEISGGGIDISKIKFAVESIFEVMIPFDCLEGIENIEEIRFSAELFKGDECIEKIPERGETIISVPDKDFALYNWKA
;
A
#
# COMPACT_ATOMS: atom_id res chain seq x y z
N ILE A 1 26.29 -15.21 -21.76
CA ILE A 1 24.84 -14.97 -21.56
C ILE A 1 24.60 -15.25 -20.08
N ILE A 2 24.05 -14.28 -19.35
CA ILE A 2 23.70 -14.41 -17.94
C ILE A 2 22.22 -14.06 -17.86
N LEU A 3 21.43 -14.96 -17.31
CA LEU A 3 19.98 -14.88 -17.23
C LEU A 3 19.56 -15.50 -15.91
N ASP A 4 18.45 -15.01 -15.36
CA ASP A 4 17.83 -15.65 -14.20
C ASP A 4 17.29 -17.03 -14.59
N GLY A 5 17.24 -17.95 -13.63
CA GLY A 5 16.94 -19.36 -13.91
C GLY A 5 15.47 -19.62 -14.21
N GLU A 6 14.61 -18.75 -13.69
CA GLU A 6 13.16 -18.80 -13.76
C GLU A 6 12.61 -18.03 -14.97
N ASN A 7 13.22 -16.89 -15.30
CA ASN A 7 12.79 -16.03 -16.40
C ASN A 7 13.64 -16.27 -17.67
N ALA A 8 13.07 -16.36 -18.87
CA ALA A 8 11.68 -16.12 -19.28
C ALA A 8 10.97 -17.44 -19.68
N TRP A 9 11.38 -18.57 -19.11
CA TRP A 9 11.09 -19.88 -19.69
C TRP A 9 9.62 -20.28 -19.63
N GLU A 10 8.86 -19.76 -18.66
CA GLU A 10 7.42 -19.98 -18.52
C GLU A 10 6.59 -19.50 -19.72
N PHE A 11 7.13 -18.58 -20.53
CA PHE A 11 6.47 -18.07 -21.73
C PHE A 11 6.75 -18.92 -22.99
N TYR A 12 7.60 -19.95 -22.89
CA TYR A 12 7.94 -20.84 -23.99
C TYR A 12 7.24 -22.20 -23.82
N PRO A 13 6.86 -22.87 -24.93
CA PRO A 13 6.39 -24.25 -24.86
C PRO A 13 7.37 -25.15 -24.11
N ASN A 14 6.84 -26.05 -23.27
CA ASN A 14 7.62 -26.99 -22.47
C ASN A 14 8.69 -26.31 -21.58
N ASP A 15 8.35 -25.15 -20.99
CA ASP A 15 9.23 -24.34 -20.13
C ASP A 15 10.60 -24.06 -20.79
N GLY A 16 10.62 -23.81 -22.10
CA GLY A 16 11.84 -23.54 -22.86
C GLY A 16 12.80 -24.72 -23.01
N LYS A 17 12.48 -25.92 -22.50
CA LYS A 17 13.38 -27.09 -22.53
C LYS A 17 13.78 -27.49 -23.94
N ASP A 18 12.85 -27.45 -24.88
CA ASP A 18 13.12 -27.83 -26.28
C ASP A 18 14.15 -26.89 -26.90
N PHE A 19 14.02 -25.59 -26.63
CA PHE A 19 14.97 -24.56 -27.06
C PHE A 19 16.34 -24.76 -26.39
N LEU A 20 16.37 -24.92 -25.06
CA LEU A 20 17.62 -25.09 -24.31
C LEU A 20 18.37 -26.37 -24.74
N ASN A 21 17.66 -27.48 -24.91
CA ASN A 21 18.24 -28.73 -25.40
C ASN A 21 18.81 -28.57 -26.80
N ALA A 22 18.09 -27.92 -27.72
CA ALA A 22 18.58 -27.65 -29.06
C ALA A 22 19.81 -26.74 -29.05
N LEU A 23 19.79 -25.67 -28.24
CA LEU A 23 20.90 -24.75 -28.07
C LEU A 23 22.15 -25.45 -27.54
N TYR A 24 22.03 -26.19 -26.43
CA TYR A 24 23.16 -26.90 -25.83
C TYR A 24 23.70 -28.00 -26.75
N SER A 25 22.83 -28.75 -27.44
CA SER A 25 23.26 -29.73 -28.43
C SER A 25 24.02 -29.08 -29.60
N GLY A 26 23.53 -27.93 -30.06
CA GLY A 26 24.16 -27.15 -31.12
C GLY A 26 25.53 -26.61 -30.70
N ILE A 27 25.67 -26.09 -29.48
CA ILE A 27 26.96 -25.63 -28.95
C ILE A 27 27.92 -26.80 -28.80
N ALA A 28 27.49 -27.91 -28.18
CA ALA A 28 28.35 -29.07 -27.91
C ALA A 28 28.86 -29.76 -29.19
N SER A 29 28.11 -29.69 -30.29
CA SER A 29 28.49 -30.27 -31.58
C SER A 29 29.28 -29.32 -32.49
N ASN A 30 29.41 -28.05 -32.13
CA ASN A 30 30.09 -27.06 -32.95
C ASN A 30 31.59 -27.01 -32.61
N PRO A 31 32.49 -27.37 -33.56
CA PRO A 31 33.93 -27.40 -33.30
C PRO A 31 34.56 -26.02 -33.05
N ASN A 32 33.84 -24.93 -33.32
CA ASN A 32 34.29 -23.56 -33.07
C ASN A 32 33.86 -23.00 -31.71
N LEU A 33 33.11 -23.77 -30.91
CA LEU A 33 32.61 -23.35 -29.61
C LEU A 33 33.09 -24.34 -28.54
N GLU A 34 33.64 -23.80 -27.45
CA GLU A 34 34.05 -24.58 -26.28
C GLU A 34 33.21 -24.16 -25.06
N PRO A 35 32.33 -25.02 -24.53
CA PRO A 35 31.62 -24.74 -23.30
C PRO A 35 32.60 -24.67 -22.13
N ALA A 36 32.56 -23.59 -21.36
CA ALA A 36 33.41 -23.41 -20.19
C ALA A 36 32.63 -22.83 -19.01
N THR A 37 33.04 -23.21 -17.80
CA THR A 37 32.60 -22.54 -16.57
C THR A 37 33.48 -21.31 -16.32
N ILE A 38 33.00 -20.37 -15.51
CA ILE A 38 33.83 -19.21 -15.10
C ILE A 38 35.12 -19.69 -14.41
N GLY A 39 35.03 -20.71 -13.54
CA GLY A 39 36.22 -21.30 -12.90
C GLY A 39 37.23 -21.85 -13.90
N GLY A 40 36.77 -22.64 -14.88
CA GLY A 40 37.65 -23.16 -15.93
C GLY A 40 38.28 -22.05 -16.79
N MET A 41 37.52 -21.01 -17.11
CA MET A 41 38.07 -19.83 -17.81
C MET A 41 39.12 -19.09 -16.99
N LEU A 42 38.94 -18.97 -15.67
CA LEU A 42 39.91 -18.32 -14.80
C LEU A 42 41.24 -19.08 -14.73
N GLU A 43 41.20 -20.41 -14.74
CA GLU A 43 42.37 -21.29 -14.71
C GLU A 43 43.06 -21.42 -16.08
N SER A 44 42.33 -21.17 -17.17
CA SER A 44 42.87 -21.26 -18.52
C SER A 44 43.93 -20.19 -18.85
N ASP A 45 44.72 -20.48 -19.89
CA ASP A 45 45.74 -19.57 -20.45
C ASP A 45 45.14 -18.45 -21.34
N ILE A 46 43.82 -18.28 -21.36
CA ILE A 46 43.17 -17.22 -22.13
C ILE A 46 43.65 -15.86 -21.61
N LYS A 47 43.98 -14.94 -22.54
CA LYS A 47 44.36 -13.57 -22.21
C LYS A 47 43.20 -12.85 -21.53
N LYS A 48 43.35 -12.54 -20.24
CA LYS A 48 42.37 -11.82 -19.44
C LYS A 48 42.64 -10.32 -19.56
N GLU A 49 41.70 -9.58 -20.14
CA GLU A 49 41.80 -8.13 -20.16
C GLU A 49 41.46 -7.54 -18.79
N LYS A 50 42.20 -6.50 -18.38
CA LYS A 50 41.96 -5.84 -17.10
C LYS A 50 41.07 -4.64 -17.29
N ILE A 51 39.90 -4.67 -16.65
CA ILE A 51 39.05 -3.50 -16.49
C ILE A 51 39.61 -2.67 -15.34
N SER A 52 40.08 -1.46 -15.63
CA SER A 52 40.72 -0.56 -14.64
C SER A 52 39.73 0.34 -13.90
N LYS A 53 38.53 0.53 -14.45
CA LYS A 53 37.47 1.34 -13.87
C LYS A 53 36.12 0.72 -14.17
N LEU A 54 35.30 0.57 -13.13
CA LEU A 54 33.90 0.17 -13.23
C LEU A 54 33.04 1.34 -12.74
N TRP A 55 31.95 1.62 -13.46
CA TRP A 55 30.98 2.61 -13.04
C TRP A 55 29.93 1.96 -12.13
N PRO A 56 29.47 2.66 -11.08
CA PRO A 56 28.36 2.17 -10.28
C PRO A 56 27.09 2.16 -11.12
N GLY A 57 26.36 1.06 -11.06
CA GLY A 57 25.08 0.89 -11.74
C GLY A 57 24.64 -0.57 -11.70
N SER A 58 23.46 -0.83 -12.22
CA SER A 58 22.93 -2.18 -12.41
C SER A 58 22.80 -2.52 -13.89
N TRP A 59 22.44 -3.77 -14.17
CA TRP A 59 22.07 -4.21 -15.52
C TRP A 59 20.75 -3.59 -16.03
N ILE A 60 19.95 -2.98 -15.15
CA ILE A 60 18.73 -2.26 -15.48
C ILE A 60 19.06 -0.76 -15.53
N ASN A 61 18.81 -0.12 -16.67
CA ASN A 61 18.97 1.32 -16.89
C ASN A 61 20.36 1.92 -16.55
N HIS A 62 21.36 1.09 -16.22
CA HIS A 62 22.69 1.50 -15.77
C HIS A 62 22.71 2.34 -14.49
N ASP A 63 21.68 2.22 -13.65
CA ASP A 63 21.58 2.91 -12.37
C ASP A 63 21.02 1.98 -11.27
N PHE A 64 20.67 2.55 -10.12
CA PHE A 64 20.05 1.83 -9.00
C PHE A 64 18.61 2.26 -8.76
N TYR A 65 17.98 2.95 -9.72
CA TYR A 65 16.66 3.56 -9.54
C TYR A 65 15.63 2.54 -9.04
N ILE A 66 15.63 1.33 -9.59
CA ILE A 66 14.70 0.26 -9.20
C ILE A 66 14.74 -0.11 -7.69
N TRP A 67 15.82 0.19 -6.97
CA TRP A 67 15.93 -0.15 -5.54
C TRP A 67 16.04 1.05 -4.59
N ILE A 68 16.15 2.29 -5.11
CA ILE A 68 16.34 3.52 -4.30
C ILE A 68 15.63 4.76 -4.88
N GLY A 69 14.90 4.60 -5.97
CA GLY A 69 14.31 5.66 -6.78
C GLY A 69 13.04 6.23 -6.16
N HIS A 70 12.24 5.39 -5.51
CA HIS A 70 10.99 5.80 -4.87
C HIS A 70 11.19 6.31 -3.45
N GLU A 71 10.18 7.01 -2.93
CA GLU A 71 10.24 7.49 -1.55
C GLU A 71 10.20 6.34 -0.55
N GLU A 72 9.38 5.35 -0.86
CA GLU A 72 9.21 4.08 -0.17
C GLU A 72 10.56 3.34 -0.08
N ASP A 73 11.31 3.25 -1.18
CA ASP A 73 12.64 2.64 -1.20
C ASP A 73 13.58 3.34 -0.20
N ARG A 74 13.63 4.67 -0.27
CA ARG A 74 14.48 5.47 0.61
C ARG A 74 14.06 5.34 2.06
N LYS A 75 12.75 5.20 2.34
CA LYS A 75 12.22 4.96 3.68
C LYS A 75 12.62 3.59 4.20
N SER A 76 12.50 2.54 3.38
CA SER A 76 13.01 1.19 3.66
C SER A 76 14.49 1.23 4.04
N TRP A 77 15.36 1.82 3.21
CA TRP A 77 16.80 1.93 3.50
C TRP A 77 17.12 2.69 4.79
N LYS A 78 16.37 3.74 5.11
CA LYS A 78 16.53 4.49 6.37
C LYS A 78 16.18 3.62 7.59
N LEU A 79 15.13 2.82 7.50
CA LEU A 79 14.71 1.91 8.57
C LEU A 79 15.73 0.77 8.76
N LEU A 80 16.21 0.18 7.66
CA LEU A 80 17.27 -0.84 7.71
C LEU A 80 18.54 -0.30 8.35
N LYS A 81 18.99 0.89 7.94
CA LYS A 81 20.16 1.55 8.52
C LYS A 81 19.99 1.72 10.04
N LYS A 82 18.83 2.22 10.48
CA LYS A 82 18.53 2.43 11.90
C LYS A 82 18.59 1.13 12.71
N ALA A 83 17.99 0.06 12.20
CA ALA A 83 18.00 -1.24 12.87
C ALA A 83 19.42 -1.86 12.92
N ARG A 84 20.19 -1.71 11.85
CA ARG A 84 21.59 -2.17 11.78
C ARG A 84 22.48 -1.42 12.77
N GLU A 85 22.38 -0.10 12.83
CA GLU A 85 23.16 0.72 13.77
C GLU A 85 22.84 0.36 15.23
N GLU A 86 21.56 0.13 15.54
CA GLU A 86 21.13 -0.34 16.86
C GLU A 86 21.74 -1.71 17.21
N LEU A 87 21.70 -2.67 16.29
CA LEU A 87 22.28 -4.00 16.51
C LEU A 87 23.80 -3.90 16.78
N ILE A 88 24.52 -3.12 15.99
CA ILE A 88 25.96 -2.92 16.18
C ILE A 88 26.26 -2.30 17.56
N SER A 89 25.49 -1.29 17.97
CA SER A 89 25.66 -0.68 19.31
C SER A 89 25.40 -1.70 20.41
N TRP A 90 24.31 -2.46 20.30
CA TRP A 90 23.94 -3.48 21.28
C TRP A 90 25.00 -4.59 21.38
N GLU A 91 25.60 -5.02 20.27
CA GLU A 91 26.66 -6.04 20.25
C GLU A 91 27.94 -5.56 20.98
N LEU A 92 28.27 -4.28 20.86
CA LEU A 92 29.40 -3.68 21.59
C LEU A 92 29.15 -3.61 23.10
N GLU A 93 27.90 -3.34 23.50
CA GLU A 93 27.48 -3.32 24.91
C GLU A 93 27.37 -4.73 25.51
N ASN A 94 27.07 -5.74 24.69
CA ASN A 94 26.76 -7.10 25.12
C ASN A 94 27.65 -8.17 24.44
N PRO A 95 28.99 -8.10 24.55
CA PRO A 95 29.91 -8.96 23.81
C PRO A 95 29.79 -10.47 24.14
N ASN A 96 29.14 -10.81 25.25
CA ASN A 96 28.95 -12.19 25.69
C ASN A 96 27.64 -12.82 25.19
N GLU A 97 26.68 -12.03 24.67
CA GLU A 97 25.36 -12.50 24.23
C GLU A 97 25.37 -12.99 22.76
N LYS A 98 26.29 -13.91 22.44
CA LYS A 98 26.55 -14.34 21.06
C LYS A 98 25.32 -14.96 20.37
N GLU A 99 24.55 -15.77 21.09
CA GLU A 99 23.37 -16.43 20.52
C GLU A 99 22.29 -15.43 20.08
N LYS A 100 22.07 -14.37 20.87
CA LYS A 100 21.13 -13.30 20.51
C LYS A 100 21.66 -12.45 19.35
N SER A 101 22.96 -12.15 19.35
CA SER A 101 23.63 -11.47 18.22
C SER A 101 23.43 -12.25 16.91
N GLU A 102 23.66 -13.57 16.92
CA GLU A 102 23.47 -14.42 15.74
C GLU A 102 22.02 -14.40 15.23
N LYS A 103 21.03 -14.55 16.12
CA LYS A 103 19.60 -14.51 15.74
C LYS A 103 19.16 -13.13 15.23
N ALA A 104 19.65 -12.06 15.85
CA ALA A 104 19.36 -10.70 15.41
C ALA A 104 20.03 -10.40 14.05
N ARG A 105 21.26 -10.89 13.83
CA ARG A 105 21.95 -10.82 12.53
C ARG A 105 21.24 -11.60 11.45
N GLU A 106 20.68 -12.77 11.75
CA GLU A 106 19.86 -13.52 10.80
C GLU A 106 18.65 -12.68 10.34
N SER A 107 17.94 -12.05 11.28
CA SER A 107 16.82 -11.15 10.94
C SER A 107 17.28 -9.96 10.10
N LEU A 108 18.46 -9.39 10.41
CA LEU A 108 19.05 -8.31 9.64
C LEU A 108 19.41 -8.77 8.21
N TYR A 109 20.06 -9.92 8.04
CA TYR A 109 20.45 -10.43 6.73
C TYR A 109 19.25 -10.78 5.85
N ILE A 110 18.16 -11.26 6.45
CA ILE A 110 16.89 -11.43 5.71
C ILE A 110 16.39 -10.07 5.22
N ALA A 111 16.39 -9.04 6.08
CA ALA A 111 15.98 -7.68 5.70
C ALA A 111 16.93 -6.99 4.70
N GLU A 112 18.14 -7.51 4.50
CA GLU A 112 19.10 -7.00 3.51
C GLU A 112 18.88 -7.57 2.10
N GLY A 113 17.94 -8.49 1.92
CA GLY A 113 17.52 -8.97 0.61
C GLY A 113 16.98 -7.84 -0.27
N SER A 114 17.49 -7.70 -1.49
CA SER A 114 17.08 -6.61 -2.39
C SER A 114 15.64 -6.71 -2.86
N ASP A 115 15.05 -7.92 -2.82
CA ASP A 115 13.65 -8.18 -3.18
C ASP A 115 12.66 -7.30 -2.42
N TRP A 116 12.92 -6.97 -1.15
CA TRP A 116 12.05 -6.06 -0.40
C TRP A 116 11.88 -4.71 -1.08
N ASN A 117 12.98 -4.19 -1.64
CA ASN A 117 13.03 -2.92 -2.34
C ASN A 117 12.69 -3.04 -3.83
N TRP A 118 12.45 -4.25 -4.34
CA TRP A 118 11.93 -4.45 -5.70
C TRP A 118 10.43 -4.19 -5.78
N TRP A 119 9.69 -4.41 -4.68
CA TRP A 119 8.22 -4.32 -4.62
C TRP A 119 7.68 -2.96 -4.19
N TYR A 120 8.54 -2.00 -3.86
CA TYR A 120 8.10 -0.67 -3.46
C TYR A 120 8.00 0.27 -4.67
N GLY A 121 7.13 1.28 -4.55
CA GLY A 121 6.84 2.21 -5.64
C GLY A 121 5.80 1.68 -6.61
N ASP A 122 5.74 2.28 -7.80
CA ASP A 122 4.75 1.98 -8.85
C ASP A 122 5.34 1.19 -10.03
N ASP A 123 6.63 0.86 -9.99
CA ASP A 123 7.32 0.12 -11.07
C ASP A 123 6.93 -1.37 -11.10
N HIS A 124 6.76 -1.99 -9.93
CA HIS A 124 6.47 -3.41 -9.78
C HIS A 124 5.51 -3.66 -8.63
N SER A 125 4.74 -4.76 -8.72
CA SER A 125 3.85 -5.20 -7.65
C SER A 125 3.91 -6.72 -7.51
N SER A 126 4.00 -7.18 -6.27
CA SER A 126 3.90 -8.59 -5.91
C SER A 126 2.45 -9.08 -5.83
N LYS A 127 1.47 -8.17 -5.95
CA LYS A 127 0.04 -8.34 -5.63
C LYS A 127 -0.25 -8.63 -4.15
N ASN A 128 0.78 -8.63 -3.31
CA ASN A 128 0.74 -8.82 -1.86
C ASN A 128 1.67 -7.79 -1.17
N ASP A 129 1.72 -6.56 -1.70
CA ASP A 129 2.75 -5.58 -1.32
C ASP A 129 2.64 -5.15 0.15
N SER A 130 1.42 -5.19 0.70
CA SER A 130 1.17 -4.96 2.13
C SER A 130 1.77 -6.05 3.03
N GLU A 131 1.70 -7.31 2.60
CA GLU A 131 2.25 -8.45 3.31
C GLU A 131 3.78 -8.42 3.25
N PHE A 132 4.35 -8.11 2.08
CA PHE A 132 5.79 -7.95 1.92
C PHE A 132 6.32 -6.80 2.79
N ASP A 133 5.66 -5.64 2.79
CA ASP A 133 6.00 -4.52 3.69
C ASP A 133 5.97 -4.95 5.17
N ASN A 134 4.91 -5.64 5.58
CA ASN A 134 4.78 -6.08 6.97
C ASN A 134 5.83 -7.12 7.37
N LEU A 135 6.13 -8.09 6.50
CA LEU A 135 7.18 -9.09 6.73
C LEU A 135 8.55 -8.42 6.85
N TYR A 136 8.86 -7.49 5.93
CA TYR A 136 10.08 -6.70 5.97
C TYR A 136 10.23 -5.95 7.30
N ARG A 137 9.21 -5.16 7.68
CA ARG A 137 9.22 -4.41 8.95
C ARG A 137 9.30 -5.34 10.16
N MET A 138 8.67 -6.52 10.10
CA MET A 138 8.77 -7.53 11.16
C MET A 138 10.20 -8.04 11.36
N HIS A 139 10.96 -8.28 10.28
CA HIS A 139 12.38 -8.64 10.40
C HIS A 139 13.20 -7.53 11.07
N LEU A 140 12.94 -6.27 10.73
CA LEU A 140 13.58 -5.12 11.39
C LEU A 140 13.20 -5.04 12.88
N MET A 141 11.92 -5.21 13.21
CA MET A 141 11.43 -5.20 14.59
C MET A 141 11.95 -6.38 15.42
N ASN A 142 12.21 -7.54 14.79
CA ASN A 142 12.75 -8.70 15.48
C ASN A 142 14.14 -8.43 16.06
N ILE A 143 14.96 -7.58 15.42
CA ILE A 143 16.25 -7.15 15.96
C ILE A 143 16.08 -6.53 17.35
N TYR A 144 15.12 -5.60 17.50
CA TYR A 144 14.80 -4.96 18.78
C TYR A 144 14.24 -5.96 19.81
N LYS A 145 13.32 -6.83 19.39
CA LYS A 145 12.73 -7.86 20.27
C LYS A 145 13.78 -8.82 20.82
N ILE A 146 14.68 -9.31 19.97
CA ILE A 146 15.73 -10.27 20.35
C ILE A 146 16.74 -9.62 21.29
N THR A 147 17.11 -8.37 21.02
CA THR A 147 18.07 -7.61 21.84
C THR A 147 17.47 -7.05 23.14
N GLY A 148 16.14 -7.11 23.28
CA GLY A 148 15.42 -6.57 24.45
C GLY A 148 15.33 -5.03 24.44
N ARG A 149 15.57 -4.39 23.29
CA ARG A 149 15.43 -2.94 23.10
C ARG A 149 13.97 -2.59 22.80
N GLU A 150 13.58 -1.37 23.15
CA GLU A 150 12.28 -0.82 22.77
C GLU A 150 12.23 -0.61 21.25
N ILE A 151 11.11 -0.99 20.64
CA ILE A 151 10.90 -0.86 19.19
C ILE A 151 10.44 0.57 18.89
N PRO A 152 11.16 1.35 18.08
CA PRO A 152 10.71 2.70 17.73
C PRO A 152 9.40 2.71 16.93
N ASP A 153 8.50 3.65 17.22
CA ASP A 153 7.17 3.76 16.58
C ASP A 153 7.19 3.75 15.05
N VAL A 154 8.25 4.30 14.46
CA VAL A 154 8.43 4.38 13.01
C VAL A 154 8.43 3.01 12.31
N PHE A 155 8.75 1.91 13.00
CA PHE A 155 8.72 0.55 12.43
C PHE A 155 7.30 -0.05 12.36
N PHE A 156 6.33 0.52 13.08
CA PHE A 156 4.93 0.10 13.01
C PHE A 156 4.16 0.82 11.90
N ALA A 157 4.68 1.93 11.39
CA ALA A 157 4.10 2.62 10.25
C ALA A 157 4.46 1.89 8.94
N PRO A 158 3.48 1.55 8.08
CA PRO A 158 3.73 0.96 6.77
C PRO A 158 4.71 1.79 5.91
N ILE A 159 5.58 1.12 5.17
CA ILE A 159 6.46 1.76 4.18
C ILE A 159 5.71 1.93 2.87
N SER A 160 5.03 0.88 2.40
CA SER A 160 4.18 0.99 1.22
C SER A 160 3.03 1.94 1.52
N ARG A 161 2.77 2.83 0.56
CA ARG A 161 1.45 3.45 0.45
C ARG A 161 0.54 2.32 0.01
N GLY A 162 -0.46 1.97 0.81
CA GLY A 162 -1.38 0.86 0.48
C GLY A 162 -1.86 0.99 -0.97
N ASP A 163 -1.96 -0.15 -1.66
CA ASP A 163 -2.28 -0.22 -3.08
C ASP A 163 -3.43 0.72 -3.46
N THR A 164 -3.09 1.82 -4.13
CA THR A 164 -4.07 2.75 -4.74
C THR A 164 -4.49 2.28 -6.13
N THR A 165 -4.35 0.99 -6.45
CA THR A 165 -4.86 0.41 -7.72
C THR A 165 -6.38 0.24 -7.74
N PHE A 166 -7.06 0.44 -6.61
CA PHE A 166 -8.53 0.40 -6.50
C PHE A 166 -9.13 1.77 -6.19
N GLU A 167 -8.30 2.81 -6.19
CA GLU A 167 -8.71 4.18 -5.95
C GLU A 167 -8.64 5.01 -7.24
N THR A 168 -9.79 5.51 -7.68
CA THR A 168 -9.83 6.67 -8.59
C THR A 168 -9.94 7.92 -7.73
N ARG A 169 -9.16 8.96 -8.00
CA ARG A 169 -9.30 10.25 -7.31
C ARG A 169 -10.42 11.10 -7.92
N PRO A 170 -11.07 11.99 -7.13
CA PRO A 170 -12.00 12.95 -7.68
C PRO A 170 -11.32 13.82 -8.75
N VAL A 171 -12.04 14.16 -9.81
CA VAL A 171 -11.52 14.97 -10.94
C VAL A 171 -12.24 16.31 -11.11
N ARG A 172 -13.27 16.58 -10.30
CA ARG A 172 -14.00 17.85 -10.29
C ARG A 172 -14.75 18.03 -8.98
N PHE A 173 -15.12 19.27 -8.65
CA PHE A 173 -16.07 19.52 -7.58
C PHE A 173 -17.46 18.97 -7.92
N MET A 174 -18.18 18.53 -6.90
CA MET A 174 -19.50 17.93 -7.00
C MET A 174 -20.40 18.37 -5.86
N SER A 175 -21.70 18.28 -6.06
CA SER A 175 -22.71 18.64 -5.05
C SER A 175 -23.92 17.72 -5.24
N PRO A 176 -23.77 16.43 -4.89
CA PRO A 176 -24.83 15.44 -5.04
C PRO A 176 -26.02 15.79 -4.12
N VAL A 177 -27.21 15.36 -4.51
CA VAL A 177 -28.38 15.38 -3.63
C VAL A 177 -28.24 14.20 -2.67
N ILE A 178 -28.34 14.47 -1.36
CA ILE A 178 -28.25 13.42 -0.33
C ILE A 178 -29.65 12.87 -0.09
N ASP A 179 -30.04 11.86 -0.86
CA ASP A 179 -31.36 11.22 -0.77
C ASP A 179 -31.29 9.71 -0.49
N GLY A 180 -30.10 9.11 -0.50
CA GLY A 180 -29.89 7.69 -0.20
C GLY A 180 -30.27 6.79 -1.36
N ARG A 181 -30.46 7.36 -2.57
CA ARG A 181 -30.87 6.65 -3.78
C ARG A 181 -29.85 6.83 -4.89
N ASN A 182 -29.80 5.86 -5.79
CA ASN A 182 -29.08 6.02 -7.05
C ASN A 182 -30.01 6.66 -8.10
N THR A 183 -30.33 7.94 -7.97
CA THR A 183 -31.38 8.63 -8.73
C THR A 183 -30.89 9.27 -10.03
N ASP A 184 -29.67 9.83 -10.07
CA ASP A 184 -29.09 10.42 -11.28
C ASP A 184 -27.68 9.89 -11.58
N PHE A 185 -27.48 9.42 -12.82
CA PHE A 185 -26.19 8.97 -13.35
C PHE A 185 -25.07 10.01 -13.21
N TYR A 186 -25.41 11.30 -13.19
CA TYR A 186 -24.42 12.39 -13.20
C TYR A 186 -24.03 12.94 -11.83
N GLU A 187 -24.77 12.63 -10.76
CA GLU A 187 -24.56 13.21 -9.41
C GLU A 187 -23.17 12.90 -8.85
N TRP A 188 -22.75 11.64 -9.00
CA TRP A 188 -21.44 11.15 -8.54
C TRP A 188 -20.40 11.06 -9.66
N LYS A 189 -20.69 11.63 -10.84
CA LYS A 189 -19.74 11.60 -11.96
C LYS A 189 -18.50 12.42 -11.61
N GLY A 190 -17.33 11.78 -11.69
CA GLY A 190 -16.04 12.41 -11.36
C GLY A 190 -15.71 12.41 -9.86
N ALA A 191 -16.50 11.70 -9.05
CA ALA A 191 -16.12 11.34 -7.69
C ALA A 191 -14.89 10.43 -7.67
N GLY A 192 -14.17 10.44 -6.56
CA GLY A 192 -13.23 9.39 -6.24
C GLY A 192 -13.96 8.09 -5.90
N ILE A 193 -13.36 6.96 -6.21
CA ILE A 193 -13.96 5.63 -6.08
C ILE A 193 -12.94 4.71 -5.46
N PHE A 194 -13.30 4.06 -4.36
CA PHE A 194 -12.60 2.93 -3.78
C PHE A 194 -13.41 1.65 -3.99
N GLU A 195 -12.86 0.69 -4.73
CA GLU A 195 -13.50 -0.62 -4.92
C GLU A 195 -13.17 -1.56 -3.74
N LEU A 196 -14.00 -1.49 -2.69
CA LEU A 196 -13.81 -2.25 -1.45
C LEU A 196 -13.80 -3.76 -1.67
N SER A 197 -14.55 -4.27 -2.65
CA SER A 197 -14.57 -5.71 -2.98
C SER A 197 -13.23 -6.27 -3.46
N LYS A 198 -12.30 -5.40 -3.87
CA LYS A 198 -10.94 -5.77 -4.30
C LYS A 198 -9.89 -5.59 -3.20
N GLU A 199 -10.29 -5.03 -2.06
CA GLU A 199 -9.45 -4.87 -0.89
C GLU A 199 -9.51 -6.15 -0.03
N GLY A 200 -8.35 -6.74 0.25
CA GLY A 200 -8.19 -7.97 1.04
C GLY A 200 -7.40 -9.06 0.30
N GLY A 201 -6.50 -9.76 1.01
CA GLY A 201 -5.69 -10.84 0.43
C GLY A 201 -6.53 -12.06 0.02
N ALA A 202 -5.95 -12.98 -0.76
CA ALA A 202 -6.63 -14.15 -1.33
C ALA A 202 -7.37 -15.06 -0.31
N MET A 203 -7.05 -14.96 0.98
CA MET A 203 -7.69 -15.72 2.07
C MET A 203 -8.85 -14.99 2.77
N HIS A 204 -9.05 -13.69 2.54
CA HIS A 204 -10.09 -12.86 3.15
C HIS A 204 -11.13 -12.38 2.11
N LYS A 205 -11.55 -13.26 1.20
CA LYS A 205 -12.77 -13.05 0.41
C LYS A 205 -14.02 -13.33 1.24
N GLY A 206 -14.14 -12.70 2.41
CA GLY A 206 -15.44 -12.59 3.06
C GLY A 206 -16.35 -11.74 2.18
N GLU A 207 -17.65 -12.04 2.14
CA GLU A 207 -18.61 -11.12 1.53
C GLU A 207 -18.56 -9.80 2.30
N LYS A 208 -18.02 -8.74 1.68
CA LYS A 208 -18.08 -7.38 2.23
C LYS A 208 -19.50 -6.87 2.12
N PHE A 209 -19.97 -6.19 3.16
CA PHE A 209 -21.29 -5.58 3.16
C PHE A 209 -21.32 -4.39 2.19
N PHE A 210 -20.29 -3.54 2.23
CA PHE A 210 -20.07 -2.50 1.23
C PHE A 210 -19.04 -2.95 0.18
N HIS A 211 -19.40 -2.85 -1.10
CA HIS A 211 -18.52 -3.25 -2.21
C HIS A 211 -17.83 -2.06 -2.87
N CYS A 212 -18.32 -0.84 -2.66
CA CYS A 212 -17.79 0.39 -3.26
C CYS A 212 -18.01 1.59 -2.33
N MET A 213 -16.97 2.40 -2.18
CA MET A 213 -17.03 3.70 -1.53
C MET A 213 -16.76 4.78 -2.58
N ARG A 214 -17.59 5.82 -2.61
CA ARG A 214 -17.36 7.00 -3.45
C ARG A 214 -17.22 8.23 -2.58
N TYR A 215 -16.35 9.14 -2.97
CA TYR A 215 -16.13 10.36 -2.22
C TYR A 215 -15.85 11.55 -3.13
N GLY A 216 -16.12 12.75 -2.64
CA GLY A 216 -15.85 13.97 -3.39
C GLY A 216 -16.12 15.21 -2.57
N PHE A 217 -15.99 16.36 -3.22
CA PHE A 217 -15.91 17.64 -2.53
C PHE A 217 -16.58 18.75 -3.32
N ASN A 218 -17.00 19.79 -2.62
CA ASN A 218 -17.00 21.16 -3.13
C ASN A 218 -16.19 22.04 -2.15
N PRO A 219 -16.04 23.36 -2.38
CA PRO A 219 -15.25 24.20 -1.48
C PRO A 219 -15.72 24.23 -0.02
N GLU A 220 -16.94 23.79 0.27
CA GLU A 220 -17.56 23.90 1.60
C GLU A 220 -17.78 22.55 2.27
N ASN A 221 -17.90 21.46 1.50
CA ASN A 221 -18.39 20.18 2.00
C ASN A 221 -17.61 18.99 1.45
N PHE A 222 -17.43 17.99 2.31
CA PHE A 222 -17.09 16.62 1.99
C PHE A 222 -18.36 15.80 1.72
N TYR A 223 -18.29 14.93 0.72
CA TYR A 223 -19.34 14.01 0.35
C TYR A 223 -18.81 12.58 0.35
N LEU A 224 -19.60 11.65 0.90
CA LEU A 224 -19.29 10.24 0.93
C LEU A 224 -20.54 9.42 0.60
N ARG A 225 -20.35 8.36 -0.18
CA ARG A 225 -21.36 7.37 -0.52
C ARG A 225 -20.81 5.97 -0.35
N MET A 226 -21.61 5.08 0.20
CA MET A 226 -21.31 3.65 0.35
C MET A 226 -22.37 2.82 -0.36
N ASP A 227 -21.92 1.93 -1.25
CA ASP A 227 -22.78 1.05 -2.04
C ASP A 227 -22.69 -0.40 -1.53
N SER A 228 -23.85 -1.02 -1.34
CA SER A 228 -24.05 -2.42 -0.96
C SER A 228 -24.82 -3.17 -2.05
N GLU A 229 -24.68 -4.49 -2.10
CA GLU A 229 -25.47 -5.33 -3.02
C GLU A 229 -26.95 -5.37 -2.61
N GLU A 230 -27.21 -5.36 -1.30
CA GLU A 230 -28.55 -5.30 -0.73
C GLU A 230 -29.02 -3.85 -0.52
N ASP A 231 -30.33 -3.67 -0.57
CA ASP A 231 -31.00 -2.41 -0.31
C ASP A 231 -30.95 -2.11 1.20
N LEU A 232 -30.18 -1.09 1.60
CA LEU A 232 -29.94 -0.76 3.02
C LEU A 232 -31.23 -0.50 3.80
N SER A 233 -32.30 -0.05 3.15
CA SER A 233 -33.60 0.18 3.78
C SER A 233 -34.27 -1.09 4.32
N LYS A 234 -33.80 -2.26 3.91
CA LYS A 234 -34.30 -3.57 4.37
C LYS A 234 -33.50 -4.13 5.55
N GLU A 235 -32.29 -3.62 5.76
CA GLU A 235 -31.45 -4.01 6.89
C GLU A 235 -31.84 -3.24 8.14
N LYS A 236 -31.64 -3.86 9.32
CA LYS A 236 -31.97 -3.27 10.62
C LYS A 236 -30.81 -3.35 11.59
N GLY A 237 -30.78 -2.39 12.51
CA GLY A 237 -29.78 -2.28 13.56
C GLY A 237 -28.40 -1.90 13.03
N LEU A 238 -28.33 -1.29 11.84
CA LEU A 238 -27.07 -0.86 11.26
C LEU A 238 -26.68 0.55 11.74
N LYS A 239 -25.40 0.70 12.05
CA LYS A 239 -24.79 1.97 12.40
C LYS A 239 -23.43 2.10 11.72
N LEU A 240 -23.21 3.20 11.01
CA LEU A 240 -21.92 3.52 10.41
C LEU A 240 -21.20 4.58 11.25
N ILE A 241 -19.98 4.31 11.68
CA ILE A 241 -19.12 5.30 12.36
C ILE A 241 -18.05 5.74 11.40
N ILE A 242 -17.95 7.04 11.14
CA ILE A 242 -16.92 7.66 10.29
C ILE A 242 -15.96 8.43 11.17
N LYS A 243 -14.66 8.18 11.01
CA LYS A 243 -13.57 8.79 11.77
C LYS A 243 -12.63 9.53 10.83
N PHE A 244 -12.35 10.77 11.17
CA PHE A 244 -11.39 11.63 10.49
C PHE A 244 -10.22 11.95 11.41
N SER A 245 -9.01 11.97 10.85
CA SER A 245 -7.82 12.31 11.60
C SER A 245 -6.79 13.10 10.79
N HIS A 246 -6.11 14.04 11.47
CA HIS A 246 -4.92 14.73 10.95
C HIS A 246 -4.00 15.05 12.12
N GLY A 247 -2.74 14.63 12.09
CA GLY A 247 -1.82 14.84 13.23
C GLY A 247 -2.38 14.27 14.54
N SER A 248 -2.58 15.14 15.54
CA SER A 248 -3.24 14.83 16.83
C SER A 248 -4.76 14.97 16.82
N ASP A 249 -5.32 15.58 15.78
CA ASP A 249 -6.71 16.02 15.75
C ASP A 249 -7.61 14.89 15.24
N ARG A 250 -8.78 14.74 15.85
CA ARG A 250 -9.71 13.64 15.61
C ARG A 250 -11.14 14.16 15.60
N ALA A 251 -11.94 13.72 14.62
CA ALA A 251 -13.37 13.92 14.57
C ALA A 251 -14.05 12.57 14.28
N GLU A 252 -15.19 12.31 14.93
CA GLU A 252 -15.92 11.05 14.77
C GLU A 252 -17.42 11.32 14.71
N PHE A 253 -18.09 10.71 13.73
CA PHE A 253 -19.53 10.84 13.51
C PHE A 253 -20.15 9.45 13.32
N GLY A 254 -21.15 9.12 14.14
CA GLY A 254 -21.95 7.90 14.03
C GLY A 254 -23.31 8.19 13.42
N PHE A 255 -23.71 7.38 12.44
CA PHE A 255 -24.96 7.48 11.70
C PHE A 255 -25.79 6.22 11.92
N ASP A 256 -26.92 6.36 12.61
CA ASP A 256 -27.85 5.26 12.85
C ASP A 256 -28.85 5.16 11.69
N PHE A 257 -28.94 3.98 11.06
CA PHE A 257 -29.72 3.81 9.84
C PHE A 257 -31.23 3.71 10.13
N ASP A 258 -31.61 3.26 11.34
CA ASP A 258 -33.00 3.07 11.74
C ASP A 258 -33.61 4.37 12.26
N SER A 259 -32.95 5.01 13.23
CA SER A 259 -33.44 6.25 13.87
C SER A 259 -33.18 7.49 13.02
N LYS A 260 -32.25 7.38 12.05
CA LYS A 260 -31.72 8.50 11.26
C LYS A 260 -31.09 9.59 12.14
N GLU A 261 -30.56 9.21 13.31
CA GLU A 261 -29.87 10.11 14.21
C GLU A 261 -28.37 10.14 13.92
N ILE A 262 -27.77 11.32 14.16
CA ILE A 262 -26.34 11.54 14.09
C ILE A 262 -25.82 11.68 15.53
N SER A 263 -24.73 10.98 15.82
CA SER A 263 -23.98 11.04 17.08
C SER A 263 -22.53 11.39 16.80
N GLY A 264 -21.76 11.87 17.77
CA GLY A 264 -20.32 12.09 17.60
C GLY A 264 -19.79 13.44 18.08
N GLY A 265 -18.49 13.63 17.91
CA GLY A 265 -17.74 14.82 18.31
C GLY A 265 -17.32 15.66 17.12
N GLY A 266 -17.77 16.92 17.10
CA GLY A 266 -17.50 17.94 16.09
C GLY A 266 -18.32 19.20 16.38
N ILE A 267 -18.00 20.32 15.73
CA ILE A 267 -18.73 21.57 15.92
C ILE A 267 -20.00 21.55 15.07
N ASP A 268 -21.15 21.68 15.74
CA ASP A 268 -22.47 21.83 15.13
C ASP A 268 -22.87 20.72 14.13
N ILE A 269 -23.03 19.49 14.63
CA ILE A 269 -23.50 18.31 13.86
C ILE A 269 -24.86 18.52 13.15
N SER A 270 -25.60 19.59 13.48
CA SER A 270 -26.89 19.91 12.86
C SER A 270 -26.79 20.26 11.37
N LYS A 271 -25.59 20.64 10.89
CA LYS A 271 -25.33 20.94 9.48
C LYS A 271 -25.05 19.70 8.64
N ILE A 272 -24.73 18.57 9.27
CA ILE A 272 -24.47 17.30 8.59
C ILE A 272 -25.80 16.75 8.06
N LYS A 273 -25.80 16.30 6.80
CA LYS A 273 -26.96 15.65 6.19
C LYS A 273 -26.57 14.27 5.75
N PHE A 274 -27.35 13.27 6.10
CA PHE A 274 -27.18 11.92 5.58
C PHE A 274 -28.53 11.33 5.20
N ALA A 275 -28.49 10.36 4.31
CA ALA A 275 -29.64 9.60 3.88
C ALA A 275 -29.26 8.14 3.69
N VAL A 276 -30.20 7.27 4.02
CA VAL A 276 -30.09 5.82 3.86
C VAL A 276 -31.38 5.32 3.23
N GLU A 277 -31.25 4.78 2.03
CA GLU A 277 -32.32 4.02 1.37
C GLU A 277 -31.70 2.84 0.62
N SER A 278 -31.49 2.91 -0.70
CA SER A 278 -30.76 1.86 -1.42
C SER A 278 -29.26 1.91 -1.16
N ILE A 279 -28.75 3.09 -0.81
CA ILE A 279 -27.34 3.39 -0.55
C ILE A 279 -27.24 4.30 0.67
N PHE A 280 -26.04 4.39 1.25
CA PHE A 280 -25.74 5.38 2.28
C PHE A 280 -25.07 6.58 1.62
N GLU A 281 -25.51 7.78 1.96
CA GLU A 281 -24.91 9.04 1.53
C GLU A 281 -24.81 10.02 2.69
N VAL A 282 -23.72 10.78 2.74
CA VAL A 282 -23.54 11.86 3.71
C VAL A 282 -22.82 13.05 3.11
N MET A 283 -23.26 14.23 3.54
CA MET A 283 -22.62 15.53 3.34
C MET A 283 -22.16 16.05 4.71
N ILE A 284 -20.86 16.30 4.84
CA ILE A 284 -20.22 16.83 6.04
C ILE A 284 -19.55 18.16 5.66
N PRO A 285 -20.05 19.31 6.14
CA PRO A 285 -19.36 20.58 5.95
C PRO A 285 -17.97 20.54 6.57
N PHE A 286 -16.98 21.16 5.92
CA PHE A 286 -15.61 21.20 6.45
C PHE A 286 -15.52 21.89 7.82
N ASP A 287 -16.38 22.88 8.08
CA ASP A 287 -16.49 23.54 9.39
C ASP A 287 -16.97 22.58 10.51
N CYS A 288 -17.59 21.43 10.18
CA CYS A 288 -17.92 20.42 11.19
C CYS A 288 -16.69 19.58 11.60
N LEU A 289 -15.61 19.64 10.81
CA LEU A 289 -14.31 19.02 11.09
C LEU A 289 -13.37 19.96 11.85
N GLU A 290 -13.90 21.07 12.37
CA GLU A 290 -13.13 22.12 13.06
C GLU A 290 -12.34 21.54 14.24
N GLY A 291 -11.01 21.64 14.14
CA GLY A 291 -10.04 20.92 14.96
C GLY A 291 -8.95 20.27 14.11
N ILE A 292 -9.24 19.83 12.88
CA ILE A 292 -8.24 19.34 11.92
C ILE A 292 -7.56 20.54 11.24
N GLU A 293 -6.33 20.89 11.66
CA GLU A 293 -5.50 21.87 10.93
C GLU A 293 -5.09 21.30 9.55
N ASN A 294 -5.05 22.14 8.51
CA ASN A 294 -4.68 21.77 7.13
C ASN A 294 -5.48 20.60 6.51
N ILE A 295 -6.69 20.93 6.05
CA ILE A 295 -7.61 20.05 5.32
C ILE A 295 -6.99 19.42 4.04
N GLU A 296 -5.84 19.89 3.55
CA GLU A 296 -5.18 19.39 2.33
C GLU A 296 -5.00 17.86 2.31
N GLU A 297 -4.83 17.22 3.47
CA GLU A 297 -4.84 15.76 3.61
C GLU A 297 -5.60 15.32 4.86
N ILE A 298 -6.70 14.59 4.68
CA ILE A 298 -7.49 14.04 5.79
C ILE A 298 -7.37 12.53 5.77
N ARG A 299 -7.03 11.93 6.92
CA ARG A 299 -7.11 10.47 7.08
C ARG A 299 -8.53 10.07 7.41
N PHE A 300 -9.01 9.02 6.78
CA PHE A 300 -10.38 8.55 6.86
C PHE A 300 -10.40 7.06 7.23
N SER A 301 -11.30 6.71 8.14
CA SER A 301 -11.74 5.32 8.34
C SER A 301 -13.23 5.30 8.67
N ALA A 302 -13.88 4.18 8.42
CA ALA A 302 -15.25 3.92 8.81
C ALA A 302 -15.42 2.50 9.34
N GLU A 303 -16.40 2.32 10.22
CA GLU A 303 -16.72 1.04 10.86
C GLU A 303 -18.24 0.84 10.81
N LEU A 304 -18.69 -0.25 10.20
CA LEU A 304 -20.09 -0.65 10.15
C LEU A 304 -20.37 -1.61 11.30
N PHE A 305 -21.43 -1.31 12.05
CA PHE A 305 -21.91 -2.11 13.16
C PHE A 305 -23.31 -2.65 12.87
N LYS A 306 -23.59 -3.87 13.34
CA LYS A 306 -24.94 -4.44 13.44
C LYS A 306 -25.23 -4.74 14.92
N GLY A 307 -26.05 -3.91 15.56
CA GLY A 307 -26.12 -3.87 17.02
C GLY A 307 -24.78 -3.42 17.62
N ASP A 308 -24.18 -4.26 18.48
CA ASP A 308 -22.89 -3.98 19.12
C ASP A 308 -21.69 -4.63 18.41
N GLU A 309 -21.92 -5.42 17.36
CA GLU A 309 -20.87 -6.13 16.62
C GLU A 309 -20.39 -5.29 15.43
N CYS A 310 -19.07 -5.04 15.36
CA CYS A 310 -18.44 -4.44 14.17
C CYS A 310 -18.35 -5.51 13.08
N ILE A 311 -19.14 -5.36 12.02
CA ILE A 311 -19.23 -6.32 10.92
C ILE A 311 -18.32 -5.97 9.75
N GLU A 312 -17.92 -4.70 9.60
CA GLU A 312 -16.98 -4.28 8.56
C GLU A 312 -16.16 -3.06 8.99
N LYS A 313 -14.90 -3.00 8.56
CA LYS A 313 -14.00 -1.84 8.70
C LYS A 313 -13.53 -1.39 7.32
N ILE A 314 -13.50 -0.08 7.10
CA ILE A 314 -13.23 0.54 5.80
C ILE A 314 -12.20 1.68 5.99
N PRO A 315 -10.98 1.58 5.48
CA PRO A 315 -10.38 0.38 4.89
C PRO A 315 -10.26 -0.77 5.91
N GLU A 316 -10.05 -2.00 5.43
CA GLU A 316 -9.94 -3.20 6.27
C GLU A 316 -8.77 -3.08 7.28
N ARG A 317 -7.70 -2.37 6.87
CA ARG A 317 -6.52 -2.10 7.68
C ARG A 317 -6.18 -0.61 7.67
N GLY A 318 -6.17 -0.01 8.86
CA GLY A 318 -5.69 1.36 9.06
C GLY A 318 -6.67 2.43 8.62
N GLU A 319 -6.15 3.48 7.99
CA GLU A 319 -6.90 4.63 7.48
C GLU A 319 -6.45 4.90 6.05
N THR A 320 -7.34 5.39 5.20
CA THR A 320 -6.98 5.90 3.87
C THR A 320 -6.70 7.39 3.93
N ILE A 321 -5.82 7.90 3.07
CA ILE A 321 -5.50 9.33 2.99
C ILE A 321 -6.30 9.92 1.84
N ILE A 322 -7.12 10.90 2.17
CA ILE A 322 -7.92 11.64 1.23
C ILE A 322 -7.33 13.03 1.07
N SER A 323 -6.79 13.32 -0.12
CA SER A 323 -6.30 14.67 -0.45
C SER A 323 -7.47 15.57 -0.80
N VAL A 324 -7.70 16.62 -0.01
CA VAL A 324 -8.76 17.60 -0.29
C VAL A 324 -8.23 18.61 -1.31
N PRO A 325 -8.94 18.79 -2.44
CA PRO A 325 -8.44 19.68 -3.47
C PRO A 325 -8.42 21.15 -3.07
N ASP A 326 -7.43 21.88 -3.57
CA ASP A 326 -7.37 23.33 -3.39
C ASP A 326 -8.40 24.08 -4.26
N LYS A 327 -8.46 25.40 -4.09
CA LYS A 327 -9.36 26.30 -4.86
C LYS A 327 -9.12 26.26 -6.37
N ASP A 328 -7.95 25.82 -6.81
CA ASP A 328 -7.53 25.78 -8.21
C ASP A 328 -7.73 24.39 -8.84
N PHE A 329 -8.34 23.44 -8.10
CA PHE A 329 -8.64 22.09 -8.53
C PHE A 329 -9.34 21.97 -9.90
N ALA A 330 -10.26 22.90 -10.18
CA ALA A 330 -10.96 22.96 -11.46
C ALA A 330 -10.03 23.33 -12.64
N LEU A 331 -8.97 24.09 -12.38
CA LEU A 331 -7.97 24.50 -13.38
C LEU A 331 -7.00 23.36 -13.68
N TYR A 332 -6.57 22.61 -12.67
CA TYR A 332 -5.63 21.50 -12.85
C TYR A 332 -6.25 20.27 -13.52
N ASN A 333 -7.57 20.08 -13.36
CA ASN A 333 -8.30 18.96 -13.97
C ASN A 333 -9.11 19.36 -15.22
N TRP A 334 -8.85 20.54 -15.78
CA TRP A 334 -9.41 20.92 -17.07
C TRP A 334 -8.83 20.04 -18.17
N LYS A 335 -9.58 19.01 -18.59
CA LYS A 335 -9.39 18.35 -19.88
C LYS A 335 -10.41 18.89 -20.86
N ALA A 336 -9.92 19.42 -21.99
CA ALA A 336 -10.74 19.91 -23.10
C ALA A 336 -11.60 18.83 -23.73
#